data_AF-A0AAN6WXQ6-F1
#
_entry.id   AF-A0AAN6WXQ6-F1
#
_cell.length_a   1.000
_cell.length_b   1.000
_cell.length_c   1.000
_cell.angle_alpha   90.00
_cell.angle_beta   90.00
_cell.angle_gamma   90.00
#
_symmetry.space_group_name_H-M   'P 1'
#
loop_
_entity.id
_entity.type
_entity.pdbx_description
1 polymer ?
#
loop_
_entity_poly.entity_id
_entity_poly.type
_entity_poly.pdbx_seq_one_letter_code
_entity_poly.pdbx_strand_id
1 'polypeptide(L)'
;MPNAAQVAAGHKANLHNPNTSKESKENSKNILDEMMNDDDIPKDSENENKNPGNVAGGLKAALKNPNVSDEAKKSAEERLNQMS
;
A
#
# COMPACT_ATOMS: atom_id res chain seq x y z
N MET A 1 17.03 -0.73 -14.59
CA MET A 1 17.30 -0.65 -13.15
C MET A 1 16.02 -1.06 -12.44
N PRO A 2 16.04 -2.00 -11.48
CA PRO A 2 14.87 -2.26 -10.64
C PRO A 2 14.49 -0.99 -9.88
N ASN A 3 13.19 -0.69 -9.78
CA ASN A 3 12.72 0.45 -9.01
C ASN A 3 12.70 0.13 -7.50
N ALA A 4 12.65 1.16 -6.65
CA ALA A 4 12.68 0.99 -5.19
C ALA A 4 11.61 0.01 -4.69
N ALA A 5 10.41 0.04 -5.29
CA ALA A 5 9.32 -0.91 -5.00
C ALA A 5 9.70 -2.37 -5.29
N GLN A 6 10.35 -2.65 -6.42
CA GLN A 6 10.84 -4.00 -6.77
C GLN A 6 11.93 -4.47 -5.82
N VAL A 7 12.83 -3.58 -5.40
CA VAL A 7 13.89 -3.90 -4.43
C VAL A 7 13.28 -4.23 -3.06
N ALA A 8 12.34 -3.40 -2.58
CA ALA A 8 11.62 -3.65 -1.34
C ALA A 8 10.83 -4.97 -1.38
N ALA A 9 10.17 -5.27 -2.51
CA ALA A 9 9.47 -6.55 -2.69
C ALA A 9 10.43 -7.76 -2.58
N GLY A 10 11.64 -7.65 -3.13
CA GLY A 10 12.69 -8.68 -3.00
C GLY A 10 13.13 -8.92 -1.55
N HIS A 11 13.39 -7.85 -0.80
CA HIS A 11 13.74 -7.97 0.62
C HIS A 11 12.58 -8.56 1.44
N LYS A 12 11.33 -8.19 1.13
CA LYS A 12 10.15 -8.77 1.76
C LYS A 12 10.02 -10.27 1.49
N ALA A 13 10.32 -10.71 0.28
CA ALA A 13 10.37 -12.13 -0.06
C ALA A 13 11.46 -12.87 0.74
N ASN A 14 12.64 -12.26 0.91
CA ASN A 14 13.75 -12.83 1.68
C ASN A 14 13.37 -13.09 3.15
N LEU A 15 12.55 -12.23 3.76
CA LEU A 15 12.07 -12.40 5.14
C LEU A 15 11.19 -13.65 5.33
N HIS A 16 10.35 -13.94 4.34
CA HIS A 16 9.40 -15.05 4.38
C HIS A 16 9.99 -16.36 3.89
N ASN A 17 11.13 -16.33 3.18
CA ASN A 17 11.81 -17.54 2.73
C ASN A 17 12.32 -18.36 3.93
N PRO A 18 11.88 -19.61 4.14
CA PRO A 18 12.37 -20.45 5.23
C PRO A 18 13.82 -20.90 5.02
N ASN A 19 14.33 -20.85 3.79
CA ASN A 19 15.67 -21.31 3.42
C ASN A 19 16.74 -20.21 3.51
N THR A 20 16.44 -19.06 4.11
CA THR A 20 17.40 -17.95 4.26
C THR A 20 17.88 -17.82 5.70
N SER A 21 19.11 -17.34 5.87
CA SER A 21 19.74 -17.20 7.18
C SER A 21 19.10 -16.08 8.00
N LYS A 22 19.24 -16.16 9.33
CA LYS A 22 18.76 -15.11 10.25
C LYS A 22 19.41 -13.76 9.96
N GLU A 23 20.72 -13.76 9.74
CA GLU A 23 21.50 -12.57 9.39
C GLU A 23 21.02 -11.93 8.08
N SER A 24 20.74 -12.73 7.05
CA SER A 24 20.21 -12.22 5.78
C SER A 24 18.84 -11.57 5.94
N LYS A 25 17.98 -12.15 6.79
CA LYS A 25 16.67 -11.59 7.12
C LYS A 25 16.82 -10.28 7.89
N GLU A 26 17.69 -10.23 8.88
CA GLU A 26 17.95 -9.00 9.65
C GLU A 26 18.44 -7.86 8.77
N ASN A 27 19.42 -8.13 7.89
CA ASN A 27 19.86 -7.16 6.90
C ASN A 27 18.72 -6.69 5.97
N SER A 28 17.85 -7.61 5.56
CA SER A 28 16.69 -7.25 4.72
C SER A 28 15.65 -6.41 5.45
N LYS A 29 15.50 -6.56 6.78
CA LYS A 29 14.65 -5.67 7.58
C LYS A 29 15.25 -4.27 7.66
N ASN A 30 16.54 -4.18 7.97
CA ASN A 30 17.22 -2.88 8.09
C ASN A 30 17.14 -2.08 6.79
N ILE A 31 17.35 -2.73 5.64
CA ILE A 31 17.21 -2.08 4.32
C ILE A 31 15.77 -1.63 4.07
N LEU A 32 14.77 -2.44 4.42
CA LEU A 32 13.36 -2.05 4.28
C LEU A 32 12.99 -0.87 5.17
N ASP A 33 13.48 -0.84 6.40
CA ASP A 33 13.26 0.26 7.34
C ASP A 33 13.96 1.54 6.85
N GLU A 34 15.21 1.44 6.38
CA GLU A 34 15.95 2.55 5.79
C GLU A 34 15.21 3.12 4.57
N MET A 35 14.77 2.25 3.66
CA MET A 35 13.96 2.67 2.52
C MET A 35 12.67 3.34 3.00
N MET A 36 11.95 2.81 3.99
CA MET A 36 10.70 3.44 4.48
C MET A 36 10.89 4.82 5.12
N ASN A 37 12.08 5.08 5.67
CA ASN A 37 12.46 6.38 6.21
C ASN A 37 12.93 7.35 5.11
N ASP A 38 13.35 6.82 3.97
CA ASP A 38 13.63 7.62 2.79
C ASP A 38 12.31 8.05 2.15
N ASP A 39 12.04 9.36 2.11
CA ASP A 39 10.84 9.95 1.49
C ASP A 39 10.75 9.64 -0.03
N ASP A 40 11.76 8.98 -0.59
CA ASP A 40 11.90 8.58 -2.01
C ASP A 40 11.49 7.13 -2.30
N ILE A 41 11.02 6.32 -1.32
CA ILE A 41 10.10 5.26 -1.72
C ILE A 41 8.85 6.01 -2.21
N PRO A 42 8.42 5.84 -3.47
CA PRO A 42 7.04 6.09 -3.81
C PRO A 42 6.22 5.12 -2.94
N LYS A 43 5.85 5.54 -1.71
CA LYS A 43 4.74 4.96 -0.94
C LYS A 43 3.68 4.87 -1.97
N ASP A 44 3.42 3.66 -2.50
CA ASP A 44 2.65 3.49 -3.72
C ASP A 44 1.57 4.54 -3.68
N SER A 45 1.77 5.59 -4.49
CA SER A 45 0.78 6.62 -4.71
C SER A 45 -0.21 5.84 -5.53
N GLU A 46 -0.96 5.01 -4.81
CA GLU A 46 -1.95 4.07 -5.29
C GLU A 46 -3.05 4.86 -6.02
N ASN A 47 -2.96 6.18 -6.07
CA ASN A 47 -3.79 7.11 -6.81
C ASN A 47 -3.30 7.41 -8.23
N GLU A 48 -2.04 7.18 -8.62
CA GLU A 48 -1.56 7.63 -9.94
C GLU A 48 -1.97 6.72 -11.10
N ASN A 49 -2.43 5.49 -10.81
CA ASN A 49 -2.84 4.53 -11.86
C ASN A 49 -4.19 3.85 -11.61
N LYS A 50 -4.96 4.30 -10.62
CA LYS A 50 -6.33 3.80 -10.43
C LYS A 50 -7.26 4.55 -11.37
N ASN A 51 -8.02 3.81 -12.17
CA ASN A 51 -9.11 4.39 -12.94
C ASN A 51 -10.08 5.08 -11.97
N PRO A 52 -10.37 6.39 -12.13
CA PRO A 52 -11.22 7.14 -11.20
C PRO A 52 -12.62 6.53 -11.06
N GLY A 53 -13.13 5.88 -12.11
CA GLY A 53 -14.39 5.14 -12.07
C GLY A 53 -14.35 3.92 -11.14
N ASN A 54 -13.22 3.22 -11.07
CA ASN A 54 -13.04 2.09 -10.15
C ASN A 54 -12.94 2.57 -8.70
N VAL A 55 -12.27 3.71 -8.46
CA VAL A 55 -12.19 4.32 -7.13
C VAL A 55 -13.58 4.76 -6.67
N ALA A 56 -14.30 5.52 -7.49
CA ALA A 56 -15.66 5.95 -7.20
C ALA A 56 -16.61 4.75 -6.97
N GLY A 57 -16.48 3.69 -7.77
CA GLY A 57 -17.21 2.44 -7.60
C GLY A 57 -16.94 1.75 -6.26
N GLY A 58 -15.67 1.67 -5.85
CA GLY A 58 -15.26 1.11 -4.57
C GLY A 58 -15.77 1.91 -3.37
N LEU A 59 -15.67 3.25 -3.43
CA LEU A 59 -16.21 4.14 -2.39
C LEU A 59 -17.74 3.99 -2.27
N LYS A 60 -18.45 3.92 -3.40
CA LYS A 60 -19.91 3.69 -3.41
C LYS A 60 -20.30 2.31 -2.85
N ALA A 61 -19.46 1.29 -3.08
CA ALA A 61 -19.67 -0.03 -2.49
C ALA A 61 -19.48 0.00 -0.96
N ALA A 62 -18.46 0.73 -0.47
CA ALA A 62 -18.23 0.91 0.97
C ALA A 62 -19.43 1.57 1.67
N LEU A 63 -20.06 2.57 1.04
CA LEU A 63 -21.26 3.22 1.57
C LEU A 63 -22.45 2.27 1.75
N LYS A 64 -22.61 1.28 0.86
CA LYS A 64 -23.72 0.32 0.89
C LYS A 64 -23.45 -0.91 1.76
N ASN A 65 -22.20 -1.13 2.17
CA ASN A 65 -21.81 -2.32 2.89
C ASN A 65 -22.20 -2.20 4.38
N PRO A 66 -23.07 -3.08 4.92
CA PRO A 66 -23.46 -3.05 6.33
C PRO A 66 -22.30 -3.39 7.28
N ASN A 67 -21.24 -4.05 6.80
CA ASN A 67 -20.06 -4.39 7.59
C ASN A 67 -19.03 -3.26 7.69
N VAL A 68 -19.28 -2.12 7.04
CA VAL A 68 -18.41 -0.94 7.11
C VAL A 68 -18.95 -0.01 8.20
N SER A 69 -18.06 0.50 9.04
CA SER A 69 -18.42 1.44 10.12
C SER A 69 -18.93 2.77 9.57
N ASP A 70 -19.74 3.47 10.36
CA ASP A 70 -20.31 4.76 9.95
C ASP A 70 -19.25 5.84 9.71
N GLU A 71 -18.16 5.82 10.49
CA GLU A 71 -17.00 6.69 10.27
C GLU A 71 -16.32 6.42 8.91
N ALA A 72 -16.12 5.14 8.58
CA ALA A 72 -15.53 4.76 7.31
C ALA A 72 -16.45 5.08 6.12
N LYS A 73 -17.78 4.97 6.29
CA LYS A 73 -18.77 5.42 5.30
C LYS A 73 -18.69 6.92 5.09
N LYS A 74 -18.67 7.72 6.16
CA LYS A 74 -18.56 9.18 6.06
C LYS A 74 -17.29 9.61 5.32
N SER A 75 -16.15 8.99 5.63
CA SER A 75 -14.89 9.25 4.91
C SER A 75 -14.98 8.85 3.43
N ALA A 76 -15.66 7.74 3.12
CA ALA A 76 -15.86 7.32 1.73
C ALA A 76 -16.76 8.29 0.95
N GLU A 77 -17.78 8.88 1.60
CA GLU A 77 -18.66 9.90 1.04
C GLU A 77 -17.91 11.20 0.75
N GLU A 78 -17.13 11.69 1.72
CA GLU A 78 -16.30 12.89 1.55
C GLU A 78 -15.33 12.74 0.38
N ARG A 79 -14.65 11.59 0.27
CA ARG A 79 -13.76 11.29 -0.85
C ARG A 79 -14.50 11.21 -2.18
N LEU A 80 -15.71 10.64 -2.21
CA LEU A 80 -16.50 10.56 -3.44
C LEU A 80 -16.93 11.95 -3.92
N ASN A 81 -17.26 12.86 -2.99
CA ASN A 81 -17.58 14.25 -3.30
C ASN A 81 -16.35 15.04 -3.81
N GLN A 82 -15.16 14.74 -3.29
CA GLN A 82 -13.89 15.34 -3.77
C GLN A 82 -13.48 14.87 -5.17
N MET A 83 -14.08 13.78 -5.67
CA MET A 83 -13.79 13.20 -7.00
C MET A 83 -14.80 13.63 -8.09
N SER A 84 -15.84 14.41 -7.72
CA SER A 84 -16.83 14.97 -8.67
C SER A 84 -16.34 16.26 -9.30
#